data_AF-A0A6J7FEA6-F1
#
_entry.id   AF-A0A6J7FEA6-F1
#
_cell.length_a   1.000
_cell.length_b   1.000
_cell.length_c   1.000
_cell.angle_alpha   90.00
_cell.angle_beta   90.00
_cell.angle_gamma   90.00
#
_symmetry.space_group_name_H-M   'P 1'
#
loop_
_entity.id
_entity.type
_entity.pdbx_description
1 polymer ?
#
loop_
_entity_poly.entity_id
_entity_poly.type
_entity_poly.pdbx_seq_one_letter_code
_entity_poly.pdbx_strand_id
1 'polypeptide(L)'
;MADSISFRSSRSGFEPEDVDRAFTELTSRISRAEREREESDQAIERLTRELNEVRSALKRANAKPSFSDLGAAFEQTLRVAEEQAGKLISDATAEANIARDAAKAEADEVTSSAQRHAEKLNSEAEQRVAAIKSESERKSTMAIAEAERKLEEAKVALEESRVQGERIMEQADEQAVAIAAQVQKETEDARSEMATLRQLNEREQQRIQREIEASQEKAERDTRRMSEQSATYIADISKEANKQVADAEIQGSEVVREAENFLAKSRVDGDALVAHAQETADGLVTRADSRADGLTHRMFEHAQGLLDGAVSRLEEIEEQRTSVNAFAHDVRTLLVAEAAANAESASQPSLADSDEEN
;
A
#
# COMPACT_ATOMS: atom_id res chain seq x y z
N MET A 1 189.60 27.34 54.76
CA MET A 1 190.83 27.45 53.95
C MET A 1 191.26 28.90 54.03
N ALA A 2 192.33 29.17 54.78
CA ALA A 2 192.85 30.52 54.94
C ALA A 2 193.72 30.81 53.70
N ASP A 3 193.21 31.63 52.79
CA ASP A 3 194.00 32.17 51.68
C ASP A 3 195.12 33.02 52.28
N SER A 4 196.34 32.47 52.29
CA SER A 4 197.52 33.16 52.80
C SER A 4 197.96 34.19 51.78
N ILE A 5 197.71 35.46 52.08
CA ILE A 5 198.06 36.59 51.23
C ILE A 5 199.59 36.75 51.22
N SER A 6 200.21 36.64 50.04
CA SER A 6 201.66 36.81 49.84
C SER A 6 201.96 38.26 49.47
N PHE A 7 202.83 38.91 50.24
CA PHE A 7 203.25 40.30 50.02
C PHE A 7 204.65 40.35 49.38
N ARG A 8 204.85 41.17 48.33
CA ARG A 8 206.20 41.43 47.77
C ARG A 8 207.01 42.39 48.66
N SER A 9 208.35 42.34 48.64
CA SER A 9 209.24 43.15 49.51
C SER A 9 210.04 44.19 48.70
N SER A 10 209.94 45.45 49.13
CA SER A 10 210.75 46.61 48.72
C SER A 10 211.82 46.92 49.78
N ARG A 11 212.81 47.75 49.41
CA ARG A 11 214.02 48.06 50.22
C ARG A 11 213.74 48.74 51.57
N SER A 12 212.47 49.02 51.89
CA SER A 12 212.02 49.44 53.23
C SER A 12 210.75 48.72 53.75
N GLY A 13 210.41 47.52 53.27
CA GLY A 13 209.28 46.73 53.79
C GLY A 13 208.46 45.98 52.73
N PHE A 14 207.24 45.57 53.08
CA PHE A 14 206.28 44.97 52.14
C PHE A 14 205.67 46.01 51.20
N GLU A 15 205.32 45.61 49.97
CA GLU A 15 204.67 46.44 48.95
C GLU A 15 203.34 46.96 49.50
N PRO A 16 203.18 48.29 49.66
CA PRO A 16 201.97 48.88 50.23
C PRO A 16 200.68 48.47 49.49
N GLU A 17 200.74 48.33 48.17
CA GLU A 17 199.58 47.97 47.34
C GLU A 17 199.01 46.57 47.64
N ASP A 18 199.88 45.58 47.89
CA ASP A 18 199.45 44.21 48.21
C ASP A 18 198.82 44.15 49.62
N VAL A 19 199.31 44.96 50.56
CA VAL A 19 198.76 45.09 51.92
C VAL A 19 197.42 45.82 51.93
N ASP A 20 197.29 46.91 51.16
CA ASP A 20 196.04 47.67 51.05
C ASP A 20 194.92 46.83 50.43
N ARG A 21 195.24 46.00 49.40
CA ARG A 21 194.27 45.06 48.82
C ARG A 21 193.80 44.02 49.83
N ALA A 22 194.72 43.44 50.60
CA ALA A 22 194.42 42.47 51.65
C ALA A 22 193.55 43.06 52.77
N PHE A 23 193.88 44.27 53.22
CA PHE A 23 193.11 45.01 54.22
C PHE A 23 191.70 45.32 53.71
N THR A 24 191.59 45.73 52.44
CA THR A 24 190.29 46.01 51.81
C THR A 24 189.44 44.74 51.72
N GLU A 25 190.03 43.60 51.35
CA GLU A 25 189.32 42.32 51.29
C GLU A 25 188.86 41.86 52.68
N LEU A 26 189.75 41.88 53.68
CA LEU A 26 189.41 41.50 55.05
C LEU A 26 188.35 42.42 55.65
N THR A 27 188.44 43.74 55.40
CA THR A 27 187.44 44.72 55.84
C THR A 27 186.09 44.45 55.16
N SER A 28 186.09 44.11 53.87
CA SER A 28 184.87 43.70 53.17
C SER A 28 184.25 42.44 53.77
N ARG A 29 185.07 41.42 54.08
CA ARG A 29 184.59 40.18 54.70
C ARG A 29 184.04 40.40 56.10
N ILE A 30 184.70 41.21 56.93
CA ILE A 30 184.21 41.59 58.26
C ILE A 30 182.87 42.33 58.13
N SER A 31 182.79 43.33 57.24
CA SER A 31 181.55 44.08 57.04
C SER A 31 180.39 43.20 56.55
N ARG A 32 180.68 42.16 55.76
CA ARG A 32 179.68 41.19 55.33
C ARG A 32 179.22 40.31 56.49
N ALA A 33 180.15 39.79 57.28
CA ALA A 33 179.83 38.96 58.45
C ALA A 33 179.05 39.73 59.51
N GLU A 34 179.36 41.02 59.71
CA GLU A 34 178.61 41.90 60.62
C GLU A 34 177.17 42.11 60.14
N ARG A 35 176.96 42.35 58.84
CA ARG A 35 175.61 42.45 58.26
C ARG A 35 174.83 41.15 58.40
N GLU A 36 175.43 40.01 58.08
CA GLU A 36 174.79 38.71 58.23
C GLU A 36 174.40 38.41 59.69
N ARG A 37 175.24 38.84 60.65
CA ARG A 37 174.92 38.71 62.08
C ARG A 37 173.75 39.60 62.47
N GLU A 38 173.75 40.85 62.03
CA GLU A 38 172.67 41.80 62.34
C GLU A 38 171.33 41.36 61.73
N GLU A 39 171.35 40.84 60.48
CA GLU A 39 170.17 40.24 59.86
C GLU A 39 169.65 39.02 60.62
N SER A 40 170.56 38.18 61.12
CA SER A 40 170.21 37.00 61.93
C SER A 40 169.61 37.40 63.28
N ASP A 41 170.17 38.40 63.95
CA ASP A 41 169.68 38.92 65.23
C ASP A 41 168.25 39.52 65.05
N GLN A 42 168.02 40.28 63.97
CA GLN A 42 166.70 40.79 63.63
C GLN A 42 165.69 39.67 63.32
N ALA A 43 166.12 38.60 62.65
CA ALA A 43 165.28 37.45 62.37
C ALA A 43 164.89 36.70 63.66
N ILE A 44 165.83 36.52 64.59
CA ILE A 44 165.57 35.90 65.90
C ILE A 44 164.56 36.72 66.70
N GLU A 45 164.69 38.05 66.72
CA GLU A 45 163.72 38.91 67.40
C GLU A 45 162.32 38.79 66.80
N ARG A 46 162.20 38.82 65.47
CA ARG A 46 160.90 38.68 64.78
C ARG A 46 160.24 37.35 65.11
N LEU A 47 161.00 36.26 64.96
CA LEU A 47 160.49 34.91 65.25
C LEU A 47 160.10 34.75 66.72
N THR A 48 160.84 35.36 67.65
CA THR A 48 160.51 35.32 69.07
C THR A 48 159.20 36.05 69.38
N ARG A 49 158.92 37.18 68.72
CA ARG A 49 157.65 37.91 68.87
C ARG A 49 156.47 37.08 68.36
N GLU A 50 156.57 36.51 67.16
CA GLU A 50 155.52 35.66 66.57
C GLU A 50 155.25 34.41 67.43
N LEU A 51 156.30 33.75 67.92
CA LEU A 51 156.17 32.56 68.77
C LEU A 51 155.42 32.89 70.08
N ASN A 52 155.70 34.05 70.68
CA ASN A 52 155.00 34.51 71.87
C ASN A 52 153.53 34.88 71.57
N GLU A 53 153.25 35.50 70.43
CA GLU A 53 151.90 35.84 70.01
C GLU A 53 151.04 34.59 69.80
N VAL A 54 151.54 33.60 69.06
CA VAL A 54 150.87 32.32 68.82
C VAL A 54 150.67 31.55 70.12
N ARG A 55 151.68 31.50 71.01
CA ARG A 55 151.53 30.90 72.35
C ARG A 55 150.43 31.59 73.15
N SER A 56 150.33 32.91 73.07
CA SER A 56 149.29 33.66 73.78
C SER A 56 147.88 33.37 73.22
N ALA A 57 147.75 33.27 71.90
CA ALA A 57 146.48 32.96 71.23
C ALA A 57 146.00 31.54 71.55
N LEU A 58 146.91 30.56 71.51
CA LEU A 58 146.60 29.17 71.84
C LEU A 58 146.20 29.03 73.32
N LYS A 59 146.86 29.77 74.23
CA LYS A 59 146.50 29.78 75.65
C LYS A 59 145.11 30.38 75.89
N ARG A 60 144.70 31.39 75.11
CA ARG A 60 143.34 31.95 75.16
C ARG A 60 142.29 30.98 74.62
N ALA A 61 142.59 30.27 73.53
CA ALA A 61 141.66 29.29 72.92
C ALA A 61 141.51 27.99 73.73
N ASN A 62 142.57 27.51 74.39
CA ASN A 62 142.56 26.30 75.22
C ASN A 62 142.19 26.54 76.70
N ALA A 63 141.95 27.80 77.09
CA ALA A 63 141.38 28.07 78.41
C ALA A 63 139.94 27.54 78.46
N LYS A 64 139.58 26.84 79.54
CA LYS A 64 138.20 26.37 79.74
C LYS A 64 137.27 27.60 79.73
N PRO A 65 136.19 27.63 78.91
CA PRO A 65 135.32 28.78 78.81
C PRO A 65 134.84 29.19 80.20
N SER A 66 134.97 30.47 80.54
CA SER A 66 134.49 30.96 81.82
C SER A 66 132.96 31.05 81.79
N PHE A 67 132.32 31.09 82.95
CA PHE A 67 130.87 31.33 83.04
C PHE A 67 130.44 32.64 82.34
N SER A 68 131.33 33.63 82.25
CA SER A 68 131.10 34.87 81.51
C SER A 68 131.04 34.64 79.99
N ASP A 69 131.88 33.78 79.44
CA ASP A 69 131.91 33.48 78.01
C ASP A 69 130.68 32.67 77.58
N LEU A 70 130.24 31.73 78.43
CA LEU A 70 128.99 31.00 78.22
C LEU A 70 127.77 31.92 78.31
N GLY A 71 127.78 32.89 79.23
CA GLY A 71 126.74 33.93 79.32
C GLY A 71 126.65 34.78 78.05
N ALA A 72 127.79 35.24 77.52
CA ALA A 72 127.85 36.01 76.28
C ALA A 72 127.38 35.20 75.05
N ALA A 73 127.76 33.92 74.96
CA ALA A 73 127.30 33.04 73.88
C ALA A 73 125.80 32.74 73.97
N PHE A 74 125.26 32.59 75.19
CA PHE A 74 123.83 32.41 75.41
C PHE A 74 123.04 33.68 75.05
N GLU A 75 123.52 34.86 75.47
CA GLU A 75 122.94 36.15 75.08
C GLU A 75 122.95 36.35 73.56
N GLN A 76 124.06 36.04 72.89
CA GLN A 76 124.14 36.10 71.43
C GLN A 76 123.14 35.15 70.76
N THR A 77 122.97 33.95 71.29
CA THR A 77 122.01 32.97 70.77
C THR A 77 120.57 33.47 70.97
N LEU A 78 120.26 34.02 72.14
CA LEU A 78 118.95 34.63 72.41
C LEU A 78 118.68 35.82 71.49
N ARG A 79 119.67 36.69 71.26
CA ARG A 79 119.54 37.83 70.35
C ARG A 79 119.26 37.39 68.91
N VAL A 80 119.99 36.38 68.42
CA VAL A 80 119.75 35.81 67.08
C VAL A 80 118.37 35.15 67.02
N ALA A 81 117.97 34.41 68.05
CA ALA A 81 116.65 33.79 68.10
C ALA A 81 115.52 34.84 68.12
N GLU A 82 115.68 35.92 68.87
CA GLU A 82 114.72 37.04 68.91
C GLU A 82 114.64 37.77 67.57
N GLU A 83 115.78 38.01 66.91
CA GLU A 83 115.82 38.60 65.57
C GLU A 83 115.15 37.69 64.52
N GLN A 84 115.42 36.38 64.56
CA GLN A 84 114.77 35.40 63.67
C GLN A 84 113.27 35.28 63.95
N ALA A 85 112.85 35.29 65.22
CA ALA A 85 111.43 35.27 65.59
C ALA A 85 110.73 36.55 65.12
N GLY A 86 111.36 37.72 65.31
CA GLY A 86 110.84 39.01 64.83
C GLY A 86 110.70 39.03 63.31
N LYS A 87 111.71 38.50 62.60
CA LYS A 87 111.64 38.34 61.13
C LYS A 87 110.52 37.40 60.71
N LEU A 88 110.39 36.23 61.34
CA LEU A 88 109.34 35.26 61.02
C LEU A 88 107.94 35.85 61.26
N ILE A 89 107.76 36.62 62.35
CA ILE A 89 106.50 37.32 62.62
C ILE A 89 106.22 38.38 61.55
N SER A 90 107.24 39.16 61.15
CA SER A 90 107.10 40.17 60.09
C SER A 90 106.73 39.54 58.75
N ASP A 91 107.42 38.47 58.36
CA ASP A 91 107.18 37.74 57.11
C ASP A 91 105.77 37.11 57.11
N ALA A 92 105.38 36.43 58.20
CA ALA A 92 104.04 35.87 58.36
C ALA A 92 102.94 36.95 58.33
N THR A 93 103.21 38.13 58.91
CA THR A 93 102.26 39.27 58.86
C THR A 93 102.14 39.84 57.45
N ALA A 94 103.26 39.93 56.71
CA ALA A 94 103.26 40.38 55.33
C ALA A 94 102.51 39.39 54.43
N GLU A 95 102.77 38.10 54.55
CA GLU A 95 102.07 37.04 53.83
C GLU A 95 100.58 37.02 54.15
N ALA A 96 100.18 37.14 55.43
CA ALA A 96 98.78 37.21 55.82
C ALA A 96 98.07 38.43 55.22
N ASN A 97 98.74 39.59 55.16
CA ASN A 97 98.18 40.78 54.52
C ASN A 97 98.02 40.59 53.01
N ILE A 98 99.03 40.02 52.33
CA ILE A 98 98.94 39.70 50.89
C ILE A 98 97.78 38.73 50.64
N ALA A 99 97.66 37.65 51.42
CA ALA A 99 96.58 36.68 51.27
C ALA A 99 95.20 37.32 51.52
N ARG A 100 95.08 38.18 52.54
CA ARG A 100 93.84 38.89 52.84
C ARG A 100 93.45 39.86 51.74
N ASP A 101 94.41 40.62 51.20
CA ASP A 101 94.14 41.60 50.16
C ASP A 101 93.83 40.91 48.81
N ALA A 102 94.48 39.77 48.51
CA ALA A 102 94.11 38.90 47.38
C ALA A 102 92.69 38.33 47.53
N ALA A 103 92.33 37.81 48.71
CA ALA A 103 90.99 37.28 48.97
C ALA A 103 89.90 38.36 48.87
N LYS A 104 90.21 39.60 49.30
CA LYS A 104 89.31 40.74 49.12
C LYS A 104 89.12 41.09 47.64
N ALA A 105 90.22 41.16 46.88
CA ALA A 105 90.15 41.45 45.45
C ALA A 105 89.33 40.39 44.69
N GLU A 106 89.53 39.11 45.01
CA GLU A 106 88.75 38.00 44.43
C GLU A 106 87.26 38.10 44.82
N ALA A 107 86.96 38.38 46.09
CA ALA A 107 85.58 38.56 46.56
C ALA A 107 84.88 39.73 45.86
N ASP A 108 85.58 40.86 45.66
CA ASP A 108 85.07 42.02 44.94
C ASP A 108 84.84 41.71 43.45
N GLU A 109 85.76 40.98 42.81
CA GLU A 109 85.61 40.54 41.42
C GLU A 109 84.42 39.60 41.24
N VAL A 110 84.27 38.59 42.11
CA VAL A 110 83.15 37.65 42.10
C VAL A 110 81.83 38.40 42.32
N THR A 111 81.78 39.31 43.29
CA THR A 111 80.57 40.10 43.59
C THR A 111 80.19 41.01 42.42
N SER A 112 81.17 41.71 41.83
CA SER A 112 80.95 42.57 40.66
C SER A 112 80.52 41.77 39.42
N SER A 113 81.11 40.59 39.21
CA SER A 113 80.74 39.68 38.12
C SER A 113 79.31 39.15 38.31
N ALA A 114 78.97 38.69 39.51
CA ALA A 114 77.63 38.21 39.85
C ALA A 114 76.57 39.31 39.69
N GLN A 115 76.86 40.53 40.14
CA GLN A 115 75.95 41.66 40.00
C GLN A 115 75.70 42.01 38.52
N ARG A 116 76.75 42.12 37.71
CA ARG A 116 76.61 42.34 36.26
C ARG A 116 75.82 41.24 35.56
N HIS A 117 76.01 39.98 35.98
CA HIS A 117 75.25 38.87 35.42
C HIS A 117 73.77 38.92 35.82
N ALA A 118 73.48 39.25 37.07
CA ALA A 118 72.11 39.43 37.57
C ALA A 118 71.39 40.59 36.86
N GLU A 119 72.06 41.74 36.69
CA GLU A 119 71.52 42.89 35.95
C GLU A 119 71.21 42.53 34.50
N LYS A 120 72.12 41.80 33.83
CA LYS A 120 71.89 41.31 32.47
C LYS A 120 70.69 40.36 32.40
N LEU A 121 70.60 39.39 33.30
CA LEU A 121 69.48 38.45 33.35
C LEU A 121 68.14 39.15 33.60
N ASN A 122 68.12 40.13 34.51
CA ASN A 122 66.92 40.93 34.78
C ASN A 122 66.50 41.73 33.54
N SER A 123 67.45 42.40 32.87
CA SER A 123 67.16 43.14 31.65
C SER A 123 66.62 42.24 30.52
N GLU A 124 67.22 41.06 30.33
CA GLU A 124 66.73 40.08 29.36
C GLU A 124 65.33 39.55 29.72
N ALA A 125 65.06 39.30 31.00
CA ALA A 125 63.75 38.87 31.47
C ALA A 125 62.69 39.96 31.25
N GLU A 126 62.99 41.21 31.59
CA GLU A 126 62.10 42.36 31.36
C GLU A 126 61.78 42.55 29.87
N GLN A 127 62.79 42.45 29.00
CA GLN A 127 62.59 42.53 27.55
C GLN A 127 61.70 41.38 27.04
N ARG A 128 61.91 40.15 27.51
CA ARG A 128 61.07 39.00 27.14
C ARG A 128 59.63 39.17 27.62
N VAL A 129 59.43 39.63 28.85
CA VAL A 129 58.09 39.91 29.39
C VAL A 129 57.38 40.99 28.57
N ALA A 130 58.07 42.08 28.24
CA ALA A 130 57.52 43.15 27.41
C ALA A 130 57.15 42.65 26.00
N ALA A 131 58.00 41.83 25.37
CA ALA A 131 57.74 41.24 24.07
C ALA A 131 56.52 40.30 24.10
N ILE A 132 56.46 39.38 25.07
CA ILE A 132 55.33 38.45 25.22
C ILE A 132 54.03 39.21 25.49
N LYS A 133 54.08 40.25 26.34
CA LYS A 133 52.91 41.08 26.64
C LYS A 133 52.41 41.80 25.38
N SER A 134 53.30 42.45 24.63
CA SER A 134 52.94 43.13 23.38
C SER A 134 52.39 42.16 22.33
N GLU A 135 53.00 40.98 22.17
CA GLU A 135 52.52 39.95 21.26
C GLU A 135 51.13 39.44 21.69
N SER A 136 50.92 39.22 22.99
CA SER A 136 49.64 38.78 23.54
C SER A 136 48.54 39.84 23.32
N GLU A 137 48.84 41.11 23.56
CA GLU A 137 47.92 42.23 23.31
C GLU A 137 47.57 42.32 21.82
N ARG A 138 48.55 42.17 20.94
CA ARG A 138 48.33 42.15 19.48
C ARG A 138 47.46 40.96 19.06
N LYS A 139 47.73 39.76 19.57
CA LYS A 139 46.91 38.57 19.27
C LYS A 139 45.48 38.73 19.80
N SER A 140 45.31 39.27 21.00
CA SER A 140 44.01 39.53 21.60
C SER A 140 43.20 40.54 20.77
N THR A 141 43.80 41.67 20.40
CA THR A 141 43.14 42.69 19.57
C THR A 141 42.78 42.16 18.18
N MET A 142 43.67 41.38 17.56
CA MET A 142 43.36 40.71 16.28
C MET A 142 42.21 39.71 16.41
N ALA A 143 42.20 38.89 17.47
CA ALA A 143 41.14 37.92 17.72
C ALA A 143 39.79 38.59 17.97
N ILE A 144 39.77 39.70 18.73
CA ILE A 144 38.57 40.51 18.96
C ILE A 144 38.07 41.10 17.64
N ALA A 145 38.95 41.71 16.84
CA ALA A 145 38.57 42.29 15.55
C ALA A 145 38.03 41.23 14.57
N GLU A 146 38.61 40.02 14.56
CA GLU A 146 38.10 38.92 13.74
C GLU A 146 36.72 38.44 14.23
N ALA A 147 36.53 38.34 15.55
CA ALA A 147 35.25 37.96 16.14
C ALA A 147 34.16 38.99 15.85
N GLU A 148 34.46 40.28 15.98
CA GLU A 148 33.55 41.39 15.64
C GLU A 148 33.17 41.35 14.15
N ARG A 149 34.14 41.15 13.26
CA ARG A 149 33.88 41.01 11.83
C ARG A 149 32.94 39.85 11.52
N LYS A 150 33.22 38.66 12.09
CA LYS A 150 32.36 37.47 11.90
C LYS A 150 30.96 37.68 12.47
N LEU A 151 30.85 38.38 13.59
CA LEU A 151 29.57 38.71 14.20
C LEU A 151 28.76 39.67 13.32
N GLU A 152 29.41 40.64 12.68
CA GLU A 152 28.74 41.55 11.75
C GLU A 152 28.32 40.85 10.45
N GLU A 153 29.20 40.01 9.88
CA GLU A 153 28.86 39.16 8.73
C GLU A 153 27.65 38.26 9.04
N ALA A 154 27.60 37.66 10.23
CA ALA A 154 26.48 36.83 10.66
C ALA A 154 25.18 37.63 10.86
N LYS A 155 25.25 38.86 11.37
CA LYS A 155 24.08 39.74 11.50
C LYS A 155 23.51 40.13 10.15
N VAL A 156 24.38 40.50 9.20
CA VAL A 156 23.95 40.85 7.84
C VAL A 156 23.28 39.65 7.18
N ALA A 157 23.88 38.45 7.27
CA ALA A 157 23.28 37.23 6.73
C ALA A 157 21.93 36.89 7.40
N LEU A 158 21.80 37.11 8.71
CA LEU A 158 20.54 36.92 9.43
C LEU A 158 19.46 37.88 8.94
N GLU A 159 19.79 39.16 8.77
CA GLU A 159 18.84 40.16 8.30
C GLU A 159 18.43 39.91 6.83
N GLU A 160 19.39 39.54 5.97
CA GLU A 160 19.10 39.12 4.60
C GLU A 160 18.15 37.92 4.56
N SER A 161 18.41 36.90 5.38
CA SER A 161 17.52 35.74 5.50
C SER A 161 16.14 36.11 6.04
N ARG A 162 16.06 37.08 6.96
CA ARG A 162 14.79 37.57 7.51
C ARG A 162 13.97 38.27 6.43
N VAL A 163 14.57 39.19 5.68
CA VAL A 163 13.93 39.89 4.56
C VAL A 163 13.51 38.91 3.46
N GLN A 164 14.34 37.91 3.15
CA GLN A 164 13.96 36.86 2.20
C GLN A 164 12.77 36.03 2.71
N GLY A 165 12.75 35.67 3.99
CA GLY A 165 11.61 34.99 4.61
C GLY A 165 10.33 35.81 4.54
N GLU A 166 10.39 37.10 4.88
CA GLU A 166 9.26 38.03 4.79
C GLU A 166 8.74 38.14 3.34
N ARG A 167 9.61 38.24 2.34
CA ARG A 167 9.20 38.25 0.92
C ARG A 167 8.54 36.95 0.48
N ILE A 168 9.06 35.79 0.91
CA ILE A 168 8.45 34.50 0.58
C ILE A 168 7.05 34.40 1.20
N MET A 169 6.88 34.86 2.44
CA MET A 169 5.58 34.91 3.09
C MET A 169 4.61 35.84 2.37
N GLU A 170 5.04 37.05 2.00
CA GLU A 170 4.23 38.00 1.24
C GLU A 170 3.79 37.41 -0.11
N GLN A 171 4.72 36.81 -0.86
CA GLN A 171 4.39 36.13 -2.11
C GLN A 171 3.43 34.95 -1.92
N ALA A 172 3.60 34.18 -0.85
CA ALA A 172 2.70 33.07 -0.54
C ALA A 172 1.29 33.56 -0.20
N ASP A 173 1.16 34.66 0.56
CA ASP A 173 -0.12 35.28 0.89
C ASP A 173 -0.80 35.84 -0.37
N GLU A 174 -0.07 36.55 -1.24
CA GLU A 174 -0.58 37.02 -2.52
C GLU A 174 -1.08 35.87 -3.41
N GLN A 175 -0.30 34.79 -3.50
CA GLN A 175 -0.69 33.60 -4.25
C GLN A 175 -1.92 32.91 -3.64
N ALA A 176 -2.00 32.81 -2.32
CA ALA A 176 -3.15 32.24 -1.63
C ALA A 176 -4.43 33.04 -1.91
N VAL A 177 -4.34 34.38 -1.86
CA VAL A 177 -5.45 35.27 -2.20
C VAL A 177 -5.85 35.13 -3.67
N ALA A 178 -4.88 35.08 -4.59
CA ALA A 178 -5.13 34.90 -6.02
C ALA A 178 -5.81 33.55 -6.33
N ILE A 179 -5.35 32.46 -5.71
CA ILE A 179 -5.97 31.13 -5.85
C ILE A 179 -7.38 31.13 -5.28
N ALA A 180 -7.60 31.72 -4.10
CA ALA A 180 -8.92 31.80 -3.50
C ALA A 180 -9.91 32.58 -4.38
N ALA A 181 -9.48 33.71 -4.95
CA ALA A 181 -10.28 34.49 -5.88
C ALA A 181 -10.59 33.72 -7.17
N GLN A 182 -9.62 32.99 -7.72
CA GLN A 182 -9.81 32.16 -8.91
C GLN A 182 -10.80 31.02 -8.65
N VAL A 183 -10.67 30.31 -7.53
CA VAL A 183 -11.60 29.24 -7.13
C VAL A 183 -13.00 29.78 -6.91
N GLN A 184 -13.13 30.95 -6.28
CA GLN A 184 -14.43 31.59 -6.11
C GLN A 184 -15.08 31.93 -7.45
N LYS A 185 -14.32 32.52 -8.37
CA LYS A 185 -14.80 32.83 -9.72
C LYS A 185 -15.23 31.57 -10.47
N GLU A 186 -14.40 30.53 -10.51
CA GLU A 186 -14.76 29.25 -11.15
C GLU A 186 -15.99 28.61 -10.52
N THR A 187 -16.15 28.75 -9.20
CA THR A 187 -17.35 28.26 -8.49
C THR A 187 -18.61 29.05 -8.88
N GLU A 188 -18.50 30.37 -9.01
CA GLU A 188 -19.59 31.24 -9.46
C GLU A 188 -19.95 30.96 -10.92
N ASP A 189 -18.95 30.82 -11.80
CA ASP A 189 -19.12 30.46 -13.20
C ASP A 189 -19.81 29.09 -13.32
N ALA A 190 -19.31 28.06 -12.63
CA ALA A 190 -19.93 26.73 -12.61
C ALA A 190 -21.36 26.74 -12.06
N ARG A 191 -21.66 27.55 -11.03
CA ARG A 191 -23.03 27.73 -10.51
C ARG A 191 -23.94 28.37 -11.55
N SER A 192 -23.44 29.37 -12.28
CA SER A 192 -24.20 30.04 -13.34
C SER A 192 -24.50 29.09 -14.50
N GLU A 193 -23.51 28.31 -14.94
CA GLU A 193 -23.66 27.28 -15.97
C GLU A 193 -24.68 26.22 -15.53
N MET A 194 -24.56 25.70 -14.30
CA MET A 194 -25.54 24.75 -13.75
C MET A 194 -26.95 25.32 -13.70
N ALA A 195 -27.12 26.60 -13.36
CA ALA A 195 -28.43 27.25 -13.39
C ALA A 195 -28.99 27.32 -14.81
N THR A 196 -28.17 27.68 -15.80
CA THR A 196 -28.61 27.71 -17.21
C THR A 196 -28.96 26.32 -17.75
N LEU A 197 -28.16 25.30 -17.44
CA LEU A 197 -28.44 23.92 -17.84
C LEU A 197 -29.71 23.38 -17.19
N ARG A 198 -29.96 23.69 -15.92
CA ARG A 198 -31.22 23.34 -15.25
C ARG A 198 -32.42 24.00 -15.93
N GLN A 199 -32.32 25.29 -16.26
CA GLN A 199 -33.38 26.00 -16.96
C GLN A 199 -33.63 25.42 -18.36
N LEU A 200 -32.57 25.10 -19.10
CA LEU A 200 -32.69 24.47 -20.42
C LEU A 200 -33.33 23.08 -20.29
N ASN A 201 -32.90 22.28 -19.33
CA ASN A 201 -33.46 20.96 -19.08
C ASN A 201 -34.94 21.05 -18.71
N GLU A 202 -35.33 21.98 -17.84
CA GLU A 202 -36.74 22.20 -17.47
C GLU A 202 -37.59 22.60 -18.70
N ARG A 203 -37.08 23.51 -19.54
CA ARG A 203 -37.75 23.88 -20.80
C ARG A 203 -37.90 22.69 -21.74
N GLU A 204 -36.87 21.86 -21.85
CA GLU A 204 -36.88 20.68 -22.69
C GLU A 204 -37.85 19.61 -22.17
N GLN A 205 -37.88 19.38 -20.85
CA GLN A 205 -38.86 18.51 -20.20
C GLN A 205 -40.29 19.01 -20.44
N GLN A 206 -40.54 20.32 -20.31
CA GLN A 206 -41.85 20.90 -20.63
C GLN A 206 -42.20 20.74 -22.11
N ARG A 207 -41.22 20.85 -23.02
CA ARG A 207 -41.43 20.64 -24.46
C ARG A 207 -41.81 19.19 -24.76
N ILE A 208 -41.04 18.24 -24.24
CA ILE A 208 -41.30 16.79 -24.37
C ILE A 208 -42.67 16.44 -23.80
N GLN A 209 -43.01 16.97 -22.61
CA GLN A 209 -44.30 16.74 -21.98
C GLN A 209 -45.47 17.22 -22.86
N ARG A 210 -45.37 18.43 -23.43
CA ARG A 210 -46.39 18.95 -24.37
C ARG A 210 -46.48 18.12 -25.64
N GLU A 211 -45.37 17.62 -26.15
CA GLU A 211 -45.34 16.74 -27.33
C GLU A 211 -46.00 15.38 -27.04
N ILE A 212 -45.74 14.80 -25.86
CA ILE A 212 -46.41 13.59 -25.39
C ILE A 212 -47.92 13.83 -25.26
N GLU A 213 -48.33 14.92 -24.60
CA GLU A 213 -49.75 15.27 -24.45
C GLU A 213 -50.43 15.47 -25.81
N ALA A 214 -49.80 16.19 -26.74
CA ALA A 214 -50.32 16.38 -28.09
C ALA A 214 -50.40 15.06 -28.87
N SER A 215 -49.42 14.17 -28.72
CA SER A 215 -49.43 12.84 -29.33
C SER A 215 -50.51 11.94 -28.72
N GLN A 216 -50.70 11.99 -27.40
CA GLN A 216 -51.76 11.26 -26.70
C GLN A 216 -53.13 11.77 -27.12
N GLU A 217 -53.35 13.09 -27.17
CA GLU A 217 -54.61 13.69 -27.62
C GLU A 217 -54.90 13.30 -29.08
N LYS A 218 -53.89 13.32 -29.95
CA LYS A 218 -54.04 12.84 -31.33
C LYS A 218 -54.41 11.35 -31.37
N ALA A 219 -53.72 10.49 -30.62
CA ALA A 219 -54.01 9.06 -30.56
C ALA A 219 -55.43 8.78 -30.01
N GLU A 220 -55.87 9.52 -29.00
CA GLU A 220 -57.23 9.45 -28.48
C GLU A 220 -58.26 9.90 -29.51
N ARG A 221 -58.02 11.00 -30.23
CA ARG A 221 -58.90 11.46 -31.32
C ARG A 221 -58.98 10.43 -32.43
N ASP A 222 -57.86 9.86 -32.85
CA ASP A 222 -57.82 8.81 -33.88
C ASP A 222 -58.57 7.55 -33.40
N THR A 223 -58.37 7.14 -32.14
CA THR A 223 -59.10 6.01 -31.52
C THR A 223 -60.60 6.28 -31.46
N ARG A 224 -61.02 7.48 -31.02
CA ARG A 224 -62.44 7.88 -31.00
C ARG A 224 -63.02 7.87 -32.40
N ARG A 225 -62.32 8.43 -33.39
CA ARG A 225 -62.75 8.42 -34.78
C ARG A 225 -62.90 7.00 -35.33
N MET A 226 -61.94 6.12 -35.08
CA MET A 226 -62.03 4.71 -35.50
C MET A 226 -63.16 3.97 -34.78
N SER A 227 -63.40 4.27 -33.50
CA SER A 227 -64.52 3.72 -32.73
C SER A 227 -65.87 4.22 -33.25
N GLU A 228 -66.00 5.51 -33.56
CA GLU A 228 -67.20 6.09 -34.16
C GLU A 228 -67.47 5.47 -35.54
N GLN A 229 -66.45 5.39 -36.40
CA GLN A 229 -66.54 4.73 -37.71
C GLN A 229 -66.92 3.24 -37.58
N SER A 230 -66.35 2.54 -36.61
CA SER A 230 -66.69 1.14 -36.34
C SER A 230 -68.12 1.01 -35.82
N ALA A 231 -68.57 1.92 -34.95
CA ALA A 231 -69.94 1.94 -34.43
C ALA A 231 -70.96 2.23 -35.53
N THR A 232 -70.68 3.19 -36.42
CA THR A 232 -71.55 3.45 -37.60
C THR A 232 -71.58 2.25 -38.53
N TYR A 233 -70.42 1.63 -38.80
CA TYR A 233 -70.35 0.44 -39.64
C TYR A 233 -71.12 -0.76 -39.04
N ILE A 234 -71.00 -1.00 -37.73
CA ILE A 234 -71.77 -2.02 -37.01
C ILE A 234 -73.27 -1.69 -37.05
N ALA A 235 -73.65 -0.42 -36.89
CA ALA A 235 -75.06 0.01 -36.96
C ALA A 235 -75.66 -0.20 -38.35
N ASP A 236 -74.92 0.13 -39.41
CA ASP A 236 -75.35 -0.10 -40.79
C ASP A 236 -75.50 -1.59 -41.10
N ILE A 237 -74.53 -2.42 -40.70
CA ILE A 237 -74.65 -3.88 -40.82
C ILE A 237 -75.86 -4.40 -40.04
N SER A 238 -76.04 -3.95 -38.80
CA SER A 238 -77.16 -4.39 -37.96
C SER A 238 -78.51 -3.98 -38.58
N LYS A 239 -78.57 -2.80 -39.20
CA LYS A 239 -79.75 -2.33 -39.91
C LYS A 239 -80.04 -3.18 -41.16
N GLU A 240 -79.02 -3.49 -41.95
CA GLU A 240 -79.16 -4.35 -43.13
C GLU A 240 -79.53 -5.78 -42.72
N ALA A 241 -78.92 -6.32 -41.67
CA ALA A 241 -79.28 -7.63 -41.12
C ALA A 241 -80.72 -7.65 -40.60
N ASN A 242 -81.17 -6.62 -39.87
CA ASN A 242 -82.56 -6.50 -39.42
C ASN A 242 -83.54 -6.41 -40.59
N LYS A 243 -83.17 -5.72 -41.67
CA LYS A 243 -83.97 -5.67 -42.90
C LYS A 243 -84.07 -7.05 -43.54
N GLN A 244 -82.96 -7.78 -43.65
CA GLN A 244 -82.97 -9.16 -44.16
C GLN A 244 -83.83 -10.09 -43.30
N VAL A 245 -83.78 -9.95 -41.97
CA VAL A 245 -84.65 -10.71 -41.05
C VAL A 245 -86.11 -10.36 -41.26
N ALA A 246 -86.46 -9.06 -41.39
CA ALA A 246 -87.83 -8.64 -41.65
C ALA A 246 -88.35 -9.14 -43.02
N ASP A 247 -87.53 -9.06 -44.07
CA ASP A 247 -87.86 -9.58 -45.40
C ASP A 247 -88.06 -11.11 -45.34
N ALA A 248 -87.22 -11.84 -44.59
CA ALA A 248 -87.37 -13.28 -44.36
C ALA A 248 -88.61 -13.62 -43.52
N GLU A 249 -88.99 -12.79 -42.55
CA GLU A 249 -90.22 -12.95 -41.75
C GLU A 249 -91.47 -12.75 -42.61
N ILE A 250 -91.48 -11.75 -43.51
CA ILE A 250 -92.55 -11.55 -44.49
C ILE A 250 -92.65 -12.78 -45.39
N GLN A 251 -91.55 -13.24 -45.98
CA GLN A 251 -91.55 -14.45 -46.81
C GLN A 251 -92.01 -15.69 -46.03
N GLY A 252 -91.58 -15.84 -44.77
CA GLY A 252 -92.04 -16.91 -43.89
C GLY A 252 -93.54 -16.85 -43.63
N SER A 253 -94.09 -15.66 -43.39
CA SER A 253 -95.53 -15.45 -43.19
C SER A 253 -96.35 -15.74 -44.45
N GLU A 254 -95.82 -15.42 -45.64
CA GLU A 254 -96.46 -15.73 -46.92
C GLU A 254 -96.51 -17.25 -47.16
N VAL A 255 -95.41 -17.96 -46.91
CA VAL A 255 -95.34 -19.42 -47.03
C VAL A 255 -96.28 -20.10 -46.02
N VAL A 256 -96.35 -19.62 -44.78
CA VAL A 256 -97.31 -20.13 -43.78
C VAL A 256 -98.75 -19.89 -44.26
N ARG A 257 -99.07 -18.70 -44.75
CA ARG A 257 -100.41 -18.39 -45.27
C ARG A 257 -100.76 -19.24 -46.49
N GLU A 258 -99.81 -19.49 -47.39
CA GLU A 258 -100.00 -20.39 -48.52
C GLU A 258 -100.24 -21.83 -48.06
N ALA A 259 -99.50 -22.30 -47.05
CA ALA A 259 -99.71 -23.61 -46.44
C ALA A 259 -101.08 -23.73 -45.75
N GLU A 260 -101.53 -22.71 -45.02
CA GLU A 260 -102.86 -22.67 -44.40
C GLU A 260 -103.98 -22.70 -45.45
N ASN A 261 -103.85 -21.93 -46.53
CA ASN A 261 -104.80 -21.94 -47.64
C ASN A 261 -104.86 -23.30 -48.34
N PHE A 262 -103.71 -23.94 -48.55
CA PHE A 262 -103.64 -25.29 -49.13
C PHE A 262 -104.31 -26.33 -48.21
N LEU A 263 -104.10 -26.22 -46.89
CA LEU A 263 -104.69 -27.13 -45.91
C LEU A 263 -106.21 -26.92 -45.79
N ALA A 264 -106.68 -25.67 -45.82
CA ALA A 264 -108.10 -25.34 -45.86
C ALA A 264 -108.77 -25.89 -47.13
N LYS A 265 -108.15 -25.70 -48.29
CA LYS A 265 -108.64 -26.25 -49.56
C LYS A 265 -108.71 -27.78 -49.54
N SER A 266 -107.66 -28.44 -49.03
CA SER A 266 -107.63 -29.91 -48.88
C SER A 266 -108.70 -30.45 -47.93
N ARG A 267 -109.06 -29.70 -46.88
CA ARG A 267 -110.18 -30.05 -45.99
C ARG A 267 -111.53 -29.94 -46.70
N VAL A 268 -111.77 -28.87 -47.45
CA VAL A 268 -113.00 -28.70 -48.23
C VAL A 268 -113.15 -29.79 -49.29
N ASP A 269 -112.06 -30.11 -50.01
CA ASP A 269 -112.05 -31.21 -50.98
C ASP A 269 -112.29 -32.58 -50.30
N GLY A 270 -111.77 -32.76 -49.08
CA GLY A 270 -112.03 -33.95 -48.24
C GLY A 270 -113.49 -34.06 -47.80
N ASP A 271 -114.09 -32.98 -47.32
CA ASP A 271 -115.50 -32.93 -46.90
C ASP A 271 -116.44 -33.18 -48.09
N ALA A 272 -116.12 -32.64 -49.28
CA ALA A 272 -116.87 -32.89 -50.51
C ALA A 272 -116.81 -34.37 -50.94
N LEU A 273 -115.66 -35.03 -50.78
CA LEU A 273 -115.50 -36.45 -51.09
C LEU A 273 -116.31 -37.34 -50.15
N VAL A 274 -116.35 -37.00 -48.86
CA VAL A 274 -117.16 -37.70 -47.84
C VAL A 274 -118.65 -37.51 -48.13
N ALA A 275 -119.10 -36.30 -48.43
CA ALA A 275 -120.48 -36.02 -48.79
C ALA A 275 -120.93 -36.81 -50.04
N HIS A 276 -120.10 -36.84 -51.09
CA HIS A 276 -120.35 -37.62 -52.29
C HIS A 276 -120.44 -39.13 -51.98
N ALA A 277 -119.56 -39.67 -51.12
CA ALA A 277 -119.60 -41.07 -50.71
C ALA A 277 -120.88 -41.42 -49.92
N GLN A 278 -121.35 -40.52 -49.05
CA GLN A 278 -122.59 -40.67 -48.30
C GLN A 278 -123.82 -40.65 -49.21
N GLU A 279 -123.90 -39.72 -50.17
CA GLU A 279 -124.99 -39.67 -51.16
C GLU A 279 -125.05 -40.94 -52.02
N THR A 280 -123.89 -41.47 -52.41
CA THR A 280 -123.80 -42.73 -53.17
C THR A 280 -124.28 -43.93 -52.34
N ALA A 281 -123.97 -43.95 -51.03
CA ALA A 281 -124.39 -44.98 -50.10
C ALA A 281 -125.90 -44.95 -49.85
N ASP A 282 -126.48 -43.77 -49.61
CA ASP A 282 -127.93 -43.59 -49.44
C ASP A 282 -128.70 -43.99 -50.71
N GLY A 283 -128.15 -43.68 -51.89
CA GLY A 283 -128.70 -44.13 -53.17
C GLY A 283 -128.65 -45.66 -53.39
N LEU A 284 -127.72 -46.37 -52.75
CA LEU A 284 -127.67 -47.84 -52.75
C LEU A 284 -128.70 -48.43 -51.77
N VAL A 285 -128.81 -47.87 -50.57
CA VAL A 285 -129.79 -48.31 -49.55
C VAL A 285 -131.22 -48.13 -50.05
N THR A 286 -131.55 -46.97 -50.62
CA THR A 286 -132.90 -46.69 -51.15
C THR A 286 -133.29 -47.64 -52.29
N ARG A 287 -132.31 -48.01 -53.14
CA ARG A 287 -132.51 -49.01 -54.20
C ARG A 287 -132.64 -50.44 -53.66
N ALA A 288 -131.99 -50.75 -52.54
CA ALA A 288 -132.13 -52.05 -51.87
C ALA A 288 -133.51 -52.19 -51.21
N ASP A 289 -133.99 -51.15 -50.51
CA ASP A 289 -135.29 -51.15 -49.83
C ASP A 289 -136.46 -51.22 -50.82
N SER A 290 -136.45 -50.40 -51.87
CA SER A 290 -137.49 -50.47 -52.93
C SER A 290 -137.53 -51.83 -53.63
N ARG A 291 -136.38 -52.50 -53.76
CA ARG A 291 -136.29 -53.85 -54.34
C ARG A 291 -136.73 -54.94 -53.37
N ALA A 292 -136.50 -54.76 -52.06
CA ALA A 292 -137.00 -55.65 -51.02
C ALA A 292 -138.54 -55.56 -50.91
N ASP A 293 -139.11 -54.36 -50.91
CA ASP A 293 -140.56 -54.12 -50.94
C ASP A 293 -141.22 -54.71 -52.20
N GLY A 294 -140.58 -54.57 -53.36
CA GLY A 294 -141.06 -55.20 -54.60
C GLY A 294 -140.96 -56.74 -54.60
N LEU A 295 -140.13 -57.34 -53.72
CA LEU A 295 -140.01 -58.79 -53.60
C LEU A 295 -141.03 -59.35 -52.61
N THR A 296 -141.25 -58.66 -51.48
CA THR A 296 -142.25 -59.04 -50.48
C THR A 296 -143.67 -58.97 -51.04
N HIS A 297 -144.00 -57.93 -51.83
CA HIS A 297 -145.32 -57.83 -52.46
C HIS A 297 -145.61 -59.00 -53.41
N ARG A 298 -144.63 -59.38 -54.25
CA ARG A 298 -144.75 -60.51 -55.19
C ARG A 298 -144.81 -61.87 -54.48
N MET A 299 -144.12 -62.02 -53.36
CA MET A 299 -144.22 -63.23 -52.54
C MET A 299 -145.59 -63.36 -51.88
N PHE A 300 -146.21 -62.24 -51.48
CA PHE A 300 -147.55 -62.22 -50.92
C PHE A 300 -148.61 -62.63 -51.95
N GLU A 301 -148.58 -62.05 -53.16
CA GLU A 301 -149.50 -62.45 -54.24
C GLU A 301 -149.35 -63.93 -54.63
N HIS A 302 -148.11 -64.43 -54.68
CA HIS A 302 -147.86 -65.83 -55.04
C HIS A 302 -148.34 -66.80 -53.94
N ALA A 303 -148.12 -66.48 -52.66
CA ALA A 303 -148.61 -67.28 -51.55
C ALA A 303 -150.14 -67.34 -51.49
N GLN A 304 -150.80 -66.22 -51.81
CA GLN A 304 -152.26 -66.14 -51.87
C GLN A 304 -152.84 -67.00 -53.00
N GLY A 305 -152.23 -66.97 -54.19
CA GLY A 305 -152.64 -67.81 -55.33
C GLY A 305 -152.43 -69.32 -55.12
N LEU A 306 -151.42 -69.73 -54.35
CA LEU A 306 -151.23 -71.14 -53.97
C LEU A 306 -152.30 -71.62 -52.98
N LEU A 307 -152.77 -70.73 -52.10
CA LEU A 307 -153.76 -71.05 -51.08
C LEU A 307 -155.15 -71.28 -51.70
N ASP A 308 -155.55 -70.42 -52.64
CA ASP A 308 -156.80 -70.58 -53.39
C ASP A 308 -156.79 -71.85 -54.27
N GLY A 309 -155.67 -72.13 -54.94
CA GLY A 309 -155.53 -73.31 -55.79
C GLY A 309 -155.49 -74.65 -55.02
N ALA A 310 -155.04 -74.64 -53.76
CA ALA A 310 -154.92 -75.85 -52.96
C ALA A 310 -156.27 -76.41 -52.48
N VAL A 311 -157.31 -75.59 -52.36
CA VAL A 311 -158.50 -76.00 -51.60
C VAL A 311 -159.75 -76.17 -52.46
N SER A 312 -159.86 -75.54 -53.64
CA SER A 312 -160.74 -76.10 -54.69
C SER A 312 -160.39 -77.58 -54.98
N ARG A 313 -159.14 -77.98 -54.77
CA ARG A 313 -158.67 -79.37 -54.89
C ARG A 313 -159.12 -80.29 -53.74
N LEU A 314 -159.50 -79.71 -52.59
CA LEU A 314 -159.94 -80.45 -51.41
C LEU A 314 -161.44 -80.76 -51.48
N GLU A 315 -162.25 -79.86 -52.04
CA GLU A 315 -163.67 -80.10 -52.33
C GLU A 315 -163.85 -81.23 -53.36
N GLU A 316 -163.00 -81.28 -54.39
CA GLU A 316 -163.07 -82.27 -55.49
C GLU A 316 -162.79 -83.71 -55.01
N ILE A 317 -161.93 -83.88 -53.99
CA ILE A 317 -161.55 -85.19 -53.44
C ILE A 317 -162.64 -85.75 -52.51
N GLU A 318 -163.41 -84.89 -51.83
CA GLU A 318 -164.51 -85.37 -50.98
C GLU A 318 -165.68 -85.92 -51.81
N GLU A 319 -165.97 -85.33 -52.97
CA GLU A 319 -167.04 -85.77 -53.88
C GLU A 319 -166.71 -87.13 -54.54
N GLN A 320 -165.43 -87.42 -54.77
CA GLN A 320 -165.01 -88.72 -55.28
C GLN A 320 -165.12 -89.84 -54.23
N ARG A 321 -165.00 -89.53 -52.94
CA ARG A 321 -165.04 -90.51 -51.86
C ARG A 321 -166.44 -91.05 -51.57
N THR A 322 -167.48 -90.26 -51.82
CA THR A 322 -168.88 -90.69 -51.70
C THR A 322 -169.28 -91.67 -52.81
N SER A 323 -168.71 -91.54 -54.01
CA SER A 323 -168.93 -92.43 -55.16
C SER A 323 -168.39 -93.85 -54.93
N VAL A 324 -167.16 -93.98 -54.42
CA VAL A 324 -166.49 -95.29 -54.30
C VAL A 324 -167.13 -96.21 -53.26
N ASN A 325 -167.74 -95.66 -52.21
CA ASN A 325 -168.36 -96.49 -51.17
C ASN A 325 -169.70 -97.12 -51.59
N ALA A 326 -170.42 -96.53 -52.55
CA ALA A 326 -171.67 -97.10 -53.06
C ALA A 326 -171.42 -98.36 -53.92
N PHE A 327 -170.33 -98.37 -54.69
CA PHE A 327 -169.98 -99.48 -55.60
C PHE A 327 -169.51 -100.75 -54.87
N ALA A 328 -168.87 -100.59 -53.70
CA ALA A 328 -168.24 -101.71 -53.01
C ALA A 328 -169.21 -102.72 -52.38
N HIS A 329 -170.49 -102.38 -52.17
CA HIS A 329 -171.41 -103.31 -51.49
C HIS A 329 -172.20 -104.21 -52.45
N ASP A 330 -172.50 -103.75 -53.66
CA ASP A 330 -173.21 -104.54 -54.68
C ASP A 330 -172.41 -105.76 -55.18
N VAL A 331 -171.08 -105.74 -55.06
CA VAL A 331 -170.23 -106.86 -55.51
C VAL A 331 -170.24 -108.03 -54.52
N ARG A 332 -170.64 -107.81 -53.25
CA ARG A 332 -170.59 -108.88 -52.25
C ARG A 332 -171.76 -109.88 -52.35
N THR A 333 -172.87 -109.47 -52.95
CA THR A 333 -174.09 -110.28 -53.05
C THR A 333 -174.04 -111.35 -54.15
N LEU A 334 -173.11 -111.26 -55.11
CA LEU A 334 -173.07 -112.19 -56.27
C LEU A 334 -172.04 -113.33 -56.15
N LEU A 335 -170.97 -113.18 -55.36
CA LEU A 335 -169.85 -114.13 -55.38
C LEU A 335 -170.01 -115.43 -54.56
N VAL A 336 -171.14 -115.65 -53.87
CA VAL A 336 -171.36 -116.90 -53.11
C VAL A 336 -172.35 -117.85 -53.81
N ALA A 337 -172.88 -117.47 -54.97
CA ALA A 337 -173.81 -118.30 -55.72
C ALA A 337 -173.16 -119.44 -56.54
N GLU A 338 -171.84 -119.46 -56.80
CA GLU A 338 -171.32 -120.28 -57.91
C GLU A 338 -169.95 -120.96 -57.69
N ALA A 339 -169.78 -121.76 -56.63
CA ALA A 339 -168.58 -122.63 -56.50
C ALA A 339 -168.82 -124.07 -55.98
N ALA A 340 -170.05 -124.61 -55.94
CA ALA A 340 -170.24 -125.98 -55.41
C ALA A 340 -171.25 -126.88 -56.15
N ALA A 341 -171.71 -126.52 -57.34
CA ALA A 341 -172.47 -127.44 -58.18
C ALA A 341 -172.22 -127.06 -59.66
N ASN A 342 -171.52 -127.83 -60.48
CA ASN A 342 -171.50 -129.29 -60.43
C ASN A 342 -170.36 -129.89 -61.24
N ALA A 343 -170.11 -131.15 -60.90
CA ALA A 343 -169.76 -132.18 -61.86
C ALA A 343 -170.37 -131.94 -63.24
N GLU A 344 -169.52 -132.25 -64.21
CA GLU A 344 -169.79 -132.50 -65.61
C GLU A 344 -169.78 -131.33 -66.59
N SER A 345 -168.77 -131.48 -67.47
CA SER A 345 -168.79 -131.19 -68.90
C SER A 345 -168.09 -129.88 -69.26
N ALA A 346 -167.19 -129.80 -70.24
CA ALA A 346 -166.77 -130.77 -71.23
C ALA A 346 -165.45 -130.31 -71.87
N SER A 347 -164.63 -131.29 -72.22
CA SER A 347 -163.99 -131.42 -73.55
C SER A 347 -163.33 -130.21 -74.24
N GLN A 348 -161.99 -130.27 -74.26
CA GLN A 348 -161.17 -130.36 -75.48
C GLN A 348 -161.06 -129.09 -76.39
N PRO A 349 -160.14 -129.10 -77.38
CA PRO A 349 -158.94 -128.27 -77.40
C PRO A 349 -158.96 -127.20 -78.51
N SER A 350 -158.20 -126.10 -78.38
CA SER A 350 -157.92 -125.16 -79.48
C SER A 350 -156.84 -124.19 -78.98
N LEU A 351 -155.72 -123.86 -79.64
CA LEU A 351 -155.31 -123.69 -81.05
C LEU A 351 -156.17 -122.69 -81.83
N ALA A 352 -155.49 -121.63 -82.25
CA ALA A 352 -156.10 -120.35 -82.57
C ALA A 352 -156.76 -119.75 -81.30
N ASP A 353 -156.76 -118.46 -81.11
CA ASP A 353 -156.92 -117.49 -82.16
C ASP A 353 -156.42 -116.15 -81.63
N SER A 354 -156.64 -115.13 -82.44
CA SER A 354 -157.15 -113.84 -81.96
C SER A 354 -157.58 -113.83 -80.50
N ASP A 355 -157.26 -112.71 -79.88
CA ASP A 355 -158.18 -111.96 -79.04
C ASP A 355 -157.41 -110.63 -78.84
N GLU A 356 -157.70 -109.54 -79.56
CA GLU A 356 -159.03 -108.91 -79.69
C GLU A 356 -159.74 -108.93 -78.33
N GLU A 357 -160.16 -107.80 -77.81
CA GLU A 357 -161.42 -107.25 -78.29
C GLU A 357 -161.19 -105.90 -79.03
N ASN A 358 -161.69 -105.54 -80.23
CA ASN A 358 -162.58 -106.08 -81.29
C ASN A 358 -163.72 -107.05 -80.93
#